data_AF-A0A9W5KRD9-F1
#
_entry.id   AF-A0A9W5KRD9-F1
#
_cell.length_a   1.000
_cell.length_b   1.000
_cell.length_c   1.000
_cell.angle_alpha   90.00
_cell.angle_beta   90.00
_cell.angle_gamma   90.00
#
_symmetry.space_group_name_H-M   'P 1'
#
loop_
_entity.id
_entity.type
_entity.pdbx_description
1 polymer ?
#
loop_
_entity_poly.entity_id
_entity_poly.type
_entity_poly.pdbx_seq_one_letter_code
_entity_poly.pdbx_strand_id
1 'polypeptide(L)'
;MNIQKRLTILTTDEINQLYSRPLFTTKERVQYFALSQMETELLYTLRSIKSKIYFILQLGYFKSKHLFFQFNLCEVKEDIQYILKVHFNSTDFSDFGSIDKKTRLNQQQLILKRFNYCLCDSQSRLDLKEQARRAAAISGKPIFIFRELINYLTTKRIIIPGYSFIQEVIGNAITYEQKRLIRIIQKQLSETDKQHLKELLYNPSGLYKITRIKHEPKDFSMNEIKREIEYGKEMYPLFQLANSILPQLKISNESIKYYASLVEYYSVYKLKRFNESLINLYLLCFIFYRYQRMNDNLINSFIYKMRKYNDDILSFAKDQVYNYYTENQEDFKKVGNVLQVIIDENISEHTVFKDIQRRVFSILDRPKLTELANQILNTSKIDEKAFRWERIDALALQFKRQIRPIFMTIDFVTTDIEDPLMDAIHFLKEVLMKRKTLLKYDIEDIPQTFIQNGTKRYLYTKDDAHSKRLLIDRYEFLIYHSLWHRLQSGDIFCRDSI
;
A
#
# COMPACT_ATOMS: atom_id res chain seq x y z
N MET A 1 24.42 -20.24 3.39
CA MET A 1 24.49 -19.86 4.82
C MET A 1 25.02 -21.05 5.59
N ASN A 2 26.09 -20.87 6.36
CA ASN A 2 26.63 -21.90 7.24
C ASN A 2 25.56 -22.35 8.25
N ILE A 3 25.29 -23.64 8.32
CA ILE A 3 24.25 -24.28 9.16
C ILE A 3 24.64 -24.30 10.68
N GLN A 4 25.77 -23.68 11.06
CA GLN A 4 26.31 -23.83 12.42
C GLN A 4 25.77 -22.85 13.48
N LYS A 5 24.98 -21.83 13.14
CA LYS A 5 24.25 -21.02 14.14
C LYS A 5 22.77 -21.34 14.05
N ARG A 6 22.21 -21.96 15.10
CA ARG A 6 20.76 -22.22 15.22
C ARG A 6 20.00 -20.90 15.01
N LEU A 7 18.93 -20.96 14.21
CA LEU A 7 18.08 -19.80 13.93
C LEU A 7 17.52 -19.22 15.23
N THR A 8 17.85 -17.97 15.52
CA THR A 8 17.20 -17.23 16.62
C THR A 8 15.86 -16.71 16.13
N ILE A 9 14.77 -17.36 16.54
CA ILE A 9 13.40 -17.00 16.15
C ILE A 9 12.73 -16.15 17.23
N LEU A 10 12.89 -16.57 18.48
CA LEU A 10 12.44 -15.92 19.70
C LEU A 10 13.62 -15.52 20.57
N THR A 11 13.44 -14.49 21.37
CA THR A 11 14.32 -14.11 22.48
C THR A 11 14.24 -15.14 23.61
N THR A 12 15.23 -15.13 24.51
CA THR A 12 15.24 -16.02 25.68
C THR A 12 14.00 -15.82 26.56
N ASP A 13 13.55 -14.57 26.71
CA ASP A 13 12.37 -14.22 27.52
C ASP A 13 11.07 -14.75 26.88
N GLU A 14 10.92 -14.63 25.56
CA GLU A 14 9.78 -15.19 24.84
C GLU A 14 9.76 -16.73 24.91
N ILE A 15 10.93 -17.38 24.83
CA ILE A 15 11.04 -18.83 25.01
C ILE A 15 10.61 -19.20 26.44
N ASN A 16 11.11 -18.49 27.45
CA ASN A 16 10.75 -18.73 28.84
C ASN A 16 9.26 -18.49 29.08
N GLN A 17 8.68 -17.44 28.50
CA GLN A 17 7.26 -17.16 28.60
C GLN A 17 6.40 -18.32 28.06
N LEU A 18 6.86 -19.00 27.01
CA LEU A 18 6.14 -20.14 26.42
C LEU A 18 6.41 -21.47 27.13
N TYR A 19 7.67 -21.76 27.47
CA TYR A 19 8.11 -23.11 27.89
C TYR A 19 8.45 -23.23 29.38
N SER A 20 8.58 -22.14 30.13
CA SER A 20 8.90 -22.23 31.56
C SER A 20 7.67 -22.55 32.39
N ARG A 21 7.90 -23.28 33.48
CA ARG A 21 6.88 -23.57 34.49
C ARG A 21 6.29 -22.24 35.00
N PRO A 22 4.97 -22.10 35.08
CA PRO A 22 4.38 -20.88 35.60
C PRO A 22 4.72 -20.74 37.09
N LEU A 23 5.00 -19.51 37.51
CA LEU A 23 5.12 -19.13 38.91
C LEU A 23 3.83 -18.40 39.29
N PHE A 24 2.90 -19.13 39.92
CA PHE A 24 1.57 -18.60 40.16
C PHE A 24 1.54 -17.58 41.30
N THR A 25 0.89 -16.46 41.03
CA THR A 25 0.42 -15.53 42.05
C THR A 25 -0.73 -16.15 42.85
N THR A 26 -1.08 -15.57 44.00
CA THR A 26 -2.21 -16.03 44.81
C THR A 26 -3.53 -16.10 44.02
N LYS A 27 -3.77 -15.15 43.11
CA LYS A 27 -4.97 -15.17 42.25
C LYS A 27 -4.95 -16.33 41.26
N GLU A 28 -3.80 -16.58 40.64
CA GLU A 28 -3.63 -17.68 39.69
C GLU A 28 -3.71 -19.05 40.37
N ARG A 29 -3.25 -19.18 41.62
CA ARG A 29 -3.43 -20.40 42.42
C ARG A 29 -4.92 -20.72 42.61
N VAL A 30 -5.73 -19.71 42.95
CA VAL A 30 -7.20 -19.85 43.07
C VAL A 30 -7.81 -20.31 41.75
N GLN A 31 -7.41 -19.70 40.64
CA GLN A 31 -7.96 -20.01 39.33
C GLN A 31 -7.55 -21.40 38.82
N TYR A 32 -6.25 -21.70 38.80
CA TYR A 32 -5.71 -22.87 38.12
C TYR A 32 -5.71 -24.14 38.98
N PHE A 33 -5.67 -24.02 40.31
CA PHE A 33 -5.81 -25.18 41.20
C PHE A 33 -7.25 -25.47 41.64
N ALA A 34 -8.24 -24.68 41.20
CA ALA A 34 -9.64 -25.07 41.34
C ALA A 34 -9.94 -26.35 40.54
N LEU A 35 -10.69 -27.27 41.13
CA LEU A 35 -11.05 -28.55 40.53
C LEU A 35 -12.54 -28.56 40.18
N SER A 36 -12.85 -28.94 38.94
CA SER A 36 -14.21 -29.30 38.53
C SER A 36 -14.59 -30.67 39.08
N GLN A 37 -15.88 -30.99 39.10
CA GLN A 37 -16.37 -32.30 39.59
C GLN A 37 -15.67 -33.49 38.92
N MET A 38 -15.52 -33.47 37.59
CA MET A 38 -14.81 -34.53 36.85
C MET A 38 -13.33 -34.64 37.24
N GLU A 39 -12.67 -33.52 37.57
CA GLU A 39 -11.25 -33.53 37.98
C GLU A 39 -11.10 -34.03 39.42
N THR A 40 -12.06 -33.72 40.28
CA THR A 40 -12.16 -34.25 41.65
C THR A 40 -12.39 -35.75 41.64
N GLU A 41 -13.26 -36.27 40.76
CA GLU A 41 -13.46 -37.71 40.56
C GLU A 41 -12.15 -38.40 40.13
N LEU A 42 -11.40 -37.82 39.19
CA LEU A 42 -10.07 -38.32 38.80
C LEU A 42 -9.09 -38.31 39.97
N LEU A 43 -9.10 -37.26 40.80
CA LEU A 43 -8.24 -37.13 41.97
C LEU A 43 -8.47 -38.27 42.98
N TYR A 44 -9.72 -38.69 43.18
CA TYR A 44 -10.06 -39.77 44.11
C TYR A 44 -9.59 -41.16 43.65
N THR A 45 -9.31 -41.35 42.36
CA THR A 45 -8.71 -42.60 41.86
C THR A 45 -7.25 -42.79 42.29
N LEU A 46 -6.58 -41.70 42.71
CA LEU A 46 -5.18 -41.72 43.12
C LEU A 46 -5.06 -42.11 44.61
N ARG A 47 -4.13 -43.02 44.92
CA ARG A 47 -4.02 -43.59 46.28
C ARG A 47 -3.34 -42.68 47.28
N SER A 48 -2.14 -42.18 46.98
CA SER A 48 -1.32 -41.42 47.95
C SER A 48 -1.60 -39.92 47.90
N ILE A 49 -1.50 -39.25 49.07
CA ILE A 49 -1.62 -37.80 49.18
C ILE A 49 -0.61 -37.07 48.29
N LYS A 50 0.63 -37.57 48.25
CA LYS A 50 1.70 -37.07 47.37
C LYS A 50 1.30 -37.14 45.89
N SER A 51 0.71 -38.25 45.46
CA SER A 51 0.23 -38.44 44.07
C SER A 51 -0.91 -37.47 43.74
N LYS A 52 -1.84 -37.27 44.69
CA LYS A 52 -2.94 -36.30 44.56
C LYS A 52 -2.44 -34.86 44.44
N ILE A 53 -1.52 -34.43 45.30
CA ILE A 53 -0.91 -33.09 45.24
C ILE A 53 -0.20 -32.90 43.90
N TYR A 54 0.62 -33.88 43.48
CA TYR A 54 1.33 -33.81 42.22
C TYR A 54 0.39 -33.77 41.00
N PHE A 55 -0.74 -34.47 41.06
CA PHE A 55 -1.77 -34.38 40.02
C PHE A 55 -2.37 -32.98 39.93
N ILE A 56 -2.74 -32.35 41.06
CA ILE A 56 -3.28 -30.99 41.08
C ILE A 56 -2.26 -29.98 40.54
N LEU A 57 -0.98 -30.13 40.90
CA LEU A 57 0.11 -29.32 40.35
C LEU A 57 0.21 -29.46 38.82
N GLN A 58 0.29 -30.70 38.31
CA GLN A 58 0.36 -30.95 36.86
C GLN A 58 -0.88 -30.41 36.14
N LEU A 59 -2.06 -30.60 36.72
CA LEU A 59 -3.34 -30.14 36.17
C LEU A 59 -3.39 -28.60 36.12
N GLY A 60 -3.02 -27.92 37.20
CA GLY A 60 -3.04 -26.45 37.24
C GLY A 60 -2.04 -25.83 36.27
N TYR A 61 -0.82 -26.35 36.22
CA TYR A 61 0.17 -25.91 35.24
C TYR A 61 -0.27 -26.20 33.80
N PHE A 62 -0.93 -27.33 33.57
CA PHE A 62 -1.49 -27.67 32.27
C PHE A 62 -2.66 -26.76 31.87
N LYS A 63 -3.53 -26.37 32.81
CA LYS A 63 -4.61 -25.39 32.55
C LYS A 63 -4.07 -24.02 32.15
N SER A 64 -2.92 -23.63 32.69
CA SER A 64 -2.29 -22.34 32.39
C SER A 64 -1.50 -22.34 31.08
N LYS A 65 -0.72 -23.39 30.82
CA LYS A 65 0.27 -23.41 29.73
C LYS A 65 0.03 -24.48 28.66
N HIS A 66 -0.87 -25.42 28.89
CA HIS A 66 -1.06 -26.63 28.06
C HIS A 66 0.23 -27.44 27.85
N LEU A 67 1.12 -27.39 28.84
CA LEU A 67 2.41 -28.08 28.86
C LEU A 67 2.57 -28.87 30.17
N PHE A 68 3.41 -29.89 30.14
CA PHE A 68 3.85 -30.60 31.33
C PHE A 68 5.28 -30.23 31.69
N PHE A 69 5.53 -30.10 32.99
CA PHE A 69 6.80 -29.65 33.53
C PHE A 69 7.43 -30.73 34.39
N GLN A 70 8.75 -30.85 34.31
CA GLN A 70 9.53 -31.67 35.25
C GLN A 70 10.11 -30.76 36.32
N PHE A 71 9.87 -31.09 37.58
CA PHE A 71 10.30 -30.30 38.74
C PHE A 71 10.33 -31.18 39.99
N ASN A 72 11.12 -30.76 40.96
CA ASN A 72 11.10 -31.35 42.30
C ASN A 72 10.03 -30.67 43.15
N LEU A 73 9.37 -31.41 44.05
CA LEU A 73 8.35 -30.84 44.95
C LEU A 73 8.93 -29.74 45.84
N CYS A 74 10.22 -29.80 46.18
CA CYS A 74 10.94 -28.75 46.91
C CYS A 74 10.93 -27.38 46.21
N GLU A 75 10.78 -27.33 44.88
CA GLU A 75 10.81 -26.09 44.10
C GLU A 75 9.44 -25.38 44.06
N VAL A 76 8.37 -26.04 44.53
CA VAL A 76 6.98 -25.57 44.40
C VAL A 76 6.24 -25.61 45.74
N LYS A 77 6.98 -25.38 46.84
CA LYS A 77 6.47 -25.46 48.22
C LYS A 77 5.25 -24.56 48.45
N GLU A 78 5.26 -23.34 47.92
CA GLU A 78 4.15 -22.39 48.08
C GLU A 78 2.86 -22.88 47.42
N ASP A 79 2.98 -23.48 46.23
CA ASP A 79 1.83 -24.08 45.52
C ASP A 79 1.32 -25.31 46.27
N ILE A 80 2.22 -26.13 46.82
CA ILE A 80 1.87 -27.29 47.66
C ILE A 80 1.12 -26.83 48.92
N GLN A 81 1.62 -25.82 49.63
CA GLN A 81 0.97 -25.27 50.83
C GLN A 81 -0.45 -24.77 50.53
N TYR A 82 -0.61 -24.07 49.39
CA TYR A 82 -1.92 -23.64 48.95
C TYR A 82 -2.87 -24.83 48.68
N ILE A 83 -2.40 -25.83 47.93
CA ILE A 83 -3.19 -27.03 47.60
C ILE A 83 -3.60 -27.80 48.86
N LEU A 84 -2.69 -27.98 49.81
CA LEU A 84 -2.95 -28.65 51.09
C LEU A 84 -4.05 -27.95 51.90
N LYS A 85 -3.95 -26.62 51.99
CA LYS A 85 -4.94 -25.81 52.70
C LYS A 85 -6.33 -25.88 52.07
N VAL A 86 -6.41 -25.86 50.74
CA VAL A 86 -7.70 -25.76 50.02
C VAL A 86 -8.37 -27.12 49.82
N HIS A 87 -7.60 -28.17 49.50
CA HIS A 87 -8.15 -29.46 49.07
C HIS A 87 -8.06 -30.56 50.11
N PHE A 88 -7.23 -30.41 51.15
CA PHE A 88 -6.95 -31.48 52.12
C PHE A 88 -7.10 -31.09 53.58
N ASN A 89 -7.43 -29.82 53.89
CA ASN A 89 -7.57 -29.30 55.26
C ASN A 89 -6.39 -29.67 56.17
N SER A 90 -5.18 -29.76 55.60
CA SER A 90 -3.96 -30.17 56.30
C SER A 90 -2.86 -29.14 56.09
N THR A 91 -2.00 -28.95 57.07
CA THR A 91 -0.81 -28.08 56.99
C THR A 91 0.48 -28.85 56.87
N ASP A 92 0.45 -30.16 57.09
CA ASP A 92 1.65 -30.95 57.35
C ASP A 92 1.93 -31.88 56.17
N PHE A 93 2.95 -31.54 55.39
CA PHE A 93 3.45 -32.36 54.29
C PHE A 93 4.98 -32.35 54.29
N SER A 94 5.58 -33.51 54.56
CA SER A 94 7.03 -33.68 54.69
C SER A 94 7.67 -34.47 53.55
N ASP A 95 6.87 -35.14 52.69
CA ASP A 95 7.39 -35.95 51.59
C ASP A 95 7.57 -35.14 50.30
N PHE A 96 8.68 -34.39 50.24
CA PHE A 96 9.09 -33.65 49.04
C PHE A 96 9.92 -34.47 48.04
N GLY A 97 9.95 -35.80 48.17
CA GLY A 97 10.67 -36.67 47.24
C GLY A 97 10.08 -36.63 45.82
N SER A 98 10.80 -37.19 44.84
CA SER A 98 10.30 -37.28 43.46
C SER A 98 9.10 -38.23 43.34
N ILE A 99 8.24 -37.97 42.35
CA ILE A 99 7.20 -38.91 41.91
C ILE A 99 7.79 -39.84 40.86
N ASP A 100 7.44 -41.12 40.92
CA ASP A 100 7.93 -42.10 39.96
C ASP A 100 7.42 -41.79 38.54
N LYS A 101 8.22 -42.18 37.54
CA LYS A 101 7.95 -41.90 36.13
C LYS A 101 6.60 -42.49 35.66
N LYS A 102 6.21 -43.67 36.16
CA LYS A 102 4.99 -44.37 35.73
C LYS A 102 3.76 -43.63 36.23
N THR A 103 3.73 -43.24 37.50
CA THR A 103 2.65 -42.41 38.07
C THR A 103 2.54 -41.08 37.37
N ARG A 104 3.66 -40.39 37.11
CA ARG A 104 3.66 -39.12 36.37
C ARG A 104 3.05 -39.28 34.98
N LEU A 105 3.48 -40.28 34.20
CA LEU A 105 2.98 -40.50 32.84
C LEU A 105 1.49 -40.88 32.82
N ASN A 106 1.05 -41.71 33.76
CA ASN A 106 -0.37 -42.06 33.89
C ASN A 106 -1.22 -40.82 34.19
N GLN A 107 -0.77 -39.95 35.09
CA GLN A 107 -1.46 -38.70 35.38
C GLN A 107 -1.52 -37.77 34.16
N GLN A 108 -0.43 -37.66 33.39
CA GLN A 108 -0.42 -36.87 32.16
C GLN A 108 -1.44 -37.39 31.15
N GLN A 109 -1.58 -38.71 31.00
CA GLN A 109 -2.59 -39.31 30.13
C GLN A 109 -4.03 -38.98 30.58
N LEU A 110 -4.30 -38.99 31.89
CA LEU A 110 -5.60 -38.59 32.42
C LEU A 110 -5.91 -37.13 32.09
N ILE A 111 -4.94 -36.23 32.28
CA ILE A 111 -5.07 -34.80 31.99
C ILE A 111 -5.29 -34.58 30.48
N LEU A 112 -4.46 -35.22 29.63
CA LEU A 112 -4.59 -35.15 28.18
C LEU A 112 -6.00 -35.56 27.71
N LYS A 113 -6.50 -36.70 28.21
CA LYS A 113 -7.85 -37.19 27.90
C LYS A 113 -8.93 -36.20 28.35
N ARG A 114 -8.77 -35.58 29.52
CA ARG A 114 -9.74 -34.60 30.07
C ARG A 114 -9.89 -33.35 29.21
N PHE A 115 -8.80 -32.85 28.63
CA PHE A 115 -8.80 -31.64 27.80
C PHE A 115 -8.83 -31.92 26.29
N ASN A 116 -8.92 -33.19 25.88
CA ASN A 116 -8.79 -33.62 24.48
C ASN A 116 -7.50 -33.10 23.83
N TYR A 117 -6.39 -33.22 24.55
CA TYR A 117 -5.05 -32.93 24.04
C TYR A 117 -4.30 -34.22 23.72
N CYS A 118 -3.37 -34.11 22.78
CA CYS A 118 -2.45 -35.19 22.40
C CYS A 118 -0.99 -34.76 22.55
N LEU A 119 -0.09 -35.73 22.77
CA LEU A 119 1.35 -35.48 22.70
C LEU A 119 1.77 -35.30 21.24
N CYS A 120 2.87 -34.56 21.02
CA CYS A 120 3.49 -34.44 19.70
C CYS A 120 4.27 -35.72 19.35
N ASP A 121 3.53 -36.67 18.81
CA ASP A 121 3.99 -37.98 18.36
C ASP A 121 4.70 -37.93 17.00
N SER A 122 5.11 -39.08 16.48
CA SER A 122 5.84 -39.17 15.21
C SER A 122 5.03 -38.64 14.04
N GLN A 123 3.71 -38.90 14.00
CA GLN A 123 2.85 -38.42 12.92
C GLN A 123 2.68 -36.90 12.99
N SER A 124 2.40 -36.35 14.17
CA SER A 124 2.31 -34.90 14.38
C SER A 124 3.59 -34.19 13.97
N ARG A 125 4.76 -34.80 14.23
CA ARG A 125 6.07 -34.26 13.83
C ARG A 125 6.27 -34.25 12.32
N LEU A 126 5.73 -35.24 11.59
CA LEU A 126 5.74 -35.23 10.12
C LEU A 126 4.80 -34.14 9.60
N ASP A 127 3.60 -34.03 10.15
CA ASP A 127 2.62 -33.01 9.76
C ASP A 127 3.16 -31.59 9.99
N LEU A 128 3.87 -31.36 11.09
CA LEU A 128 4.53 -30.08 11.37
C LEU A 128 5.60 -29.73 10.32
N LYS A 129 6.34 -30.71 9.79
CA LYS A 129 7.31 -30.47 8.72
C LYS A 129 6.62 -30.05 7.43
N GLU A 130 5.51 -30.70 7.08
CA GLU A 130 4.72 -30.33 5.90
C GLU A 130 4.05 -28.97 6.07
N GLN A 131 3.50 -28.68 7.25
CA GLN A 131 2.90 -27.38 7.54
C GLN A 131 3.95 -26.26 7.50
N ALA A 132 5.16 -26.51 8.01
CA ALA A 132 6.27 -25.55 7.93
C ALA A 132 6.67 -25.27 6.48
N ARG A 133 6.68 -26.29 5.60
CA ARG A 133 6.95 -26.11 4.16
C ARG A 133 5.90 -25.25 3.48
N ARG A 134 4.61 -25.48 3.77
CA ARG A 134 3.51 -24.65 3.26
C ARG A 134 3.63 -23.21 3.71
N ALA A 135 3.89 -22.98 5.00
CA ALA A 135 4.10 -21.65 5.55
C ALA A 135 5.35 -20.96 4.95
N ALA A 136 6.43 -21.70 4.72
CA ALA A 136 7.65 -21.16 4.11
C ALA A 136 7.45 -20.71 2.66
N ALA A 137 6.58 -21.38 1.89
CA ALA A 137 6.21 -20.96 0.53
C ALA A 137 5.40 -19.65 0.52
N ILE A 138 4.67 -19.37 1.61
CA ILE A 138 3.96 -18.10 1.81
C ILE A 138 4.94 -17.01 2.25
N SER A 139 5.77 -17.26 3.26
CA SER A 139 6.73 -16.30 3.78
C SER A 139 7.97 -16.97 4.35
N GLY A 140 9.15 -16.55 3.88
CA GLY A 140 10.44 -17.01 4.38
C GLY A 140 10.84 -16.47 5.76
N LYS A 141 10.01 -15.64 6.40
CA LYS A 141 10.30 -15.07 7.73
C LYS A 141 10.14 -16.14 8.83
N PRO A 142 11.19 -16.47 9.62
CA PRO A 142 11.10 -17.55 10.62
C PRO A 142 9.99 -17.36 11.66
N ILE A 143 9.73 -16.11 12.09
CA ILE A 143 8.69 -15.79 13.08
C ILE A 143 7.28 -16.02 12.53
N PHE A 144 7.06 -15.83 11.23
CA PHE A 144 5.77 -16.12 10.59
C PHE A 144 5.49 -17.62 10.62
N ILE A 145 6.46 -18.42 10.16
CA ILE A 145 6.36 -19.89 10.16
C ILE A 145 6.14 -20.40 11.59
N PHE A 146 6.86 -19.86 12.57
CA PHE A 146 6.66 -20.21 13.97
C PHE A 146 5.21 -19.99 14.43
N ARG A 147 4.64 -18.81 14.18
CA ARG A 147 3.26 -18.49 14.56
C ARG A 147 2.25 -19.44 13.90
N GLU A 148 2.44 -19.76 12.63
CA GLU A 148 1.61 -20.73 11.91
C GLU A 148 1.67 -22.13 12.54
N LEU A 149 2.87 -22.59 12.94
CA LEU A 149 3.03 -23.87 13.61
C LEU A 149 2.37 -23.88 15.01
N ILE A 150 2.50 -22.80 15.78
CA ILE A 150 1.83 -22.69 17.09
C ILE A 150 0.31 -22.66 16.92
N ASN A 151 -0.21 -21.96 15.91
CA ASN A 151 -1.63 -21.92 15.62
C ASN A 151 -2.16 -23.32 15.23
N TYR A 152 -1.41 -24.04 14.39
CA TYR A 152 -1.73 -25.42 14.01
C TYR A 152 -1.78 -26.35 15.23
N LEU A 153 -0.78 -26.29 16.10
CA LEU A 153 -0.71 -27.08 17.34
C LEU A 153 -1.86 -26.77 18.28
N THR A 154 -2.17 -25.48 18.48
CA THR A 154 -3.29 -25.04 19.32
C THR A 154 -4.63 -25.54 18.78
N THR A 155 -4.87 -25.38 17.47
CA THR A 155 -6.10 -25.82 16.80
C THR A 155 -6.31 -27.33 16.89
N LYS A 156 -5.22 -28.11 16.74
CA LYS A 156 -5.25 -29.57 16.85
C LYS A 156 -5.13 -30.09 18.29
N ARG A 157 -5.00 -29.19 19.28
CA ARG A 157 -4.77 -29.52 20.69
C ARG A 157 -3.59 -30.47 20.88
N ILE A 158 -2.49 -30.19 20.20
CA ILE A 158 -1.23 -30.93 20.32
C ILE A 158 -0.31 -30.15 21.25
N ILE A 159 0.28 -30.83 22.24
CA ILE A 159 1.29 -30.23 23.12
C ILE A 159 2.48 -29.74 22.29
N ILE A 160 2.86 -28.48 22.51
CA ILE A 160 3.96 -27.85 21.78
C ILE A 160 5.26 -28.63 22.04
N PRO A 161 5.95 -29.13 20.99
CA PRO A 161 7.22 -29.82 21.16
C PRO A 161 8.31 -28.84 21.59
N GLY A 162 9.42 -29.34 22.13
CA GLY A 162 10.52 -28.49 22.58
C GLY A 162 11.01 -27.51 21.50
N TYR A 163 11.35 -26.28 21.91
CA TYR A 163 11.70 -25.19 21.00
C TYR A 163 12.78 -25.55 19.97
N SER A 164 13.81 -26.32 20.36
CA SER A 164 14.87 -26.75 19.45
C SER A 164 14.36 -27.57 18.27
N PHE A 165 13.33 -28.39 18.47
CA PHE A 165 12.69 -29.14 17.38
C PHE A 165 11.94 -28.19 16.43
N ILE A 166 11.21 -27.21 16.96
CA ILE A 166 10.54 -26.20 16.12
C ILE A 166 11.56 -25.38 15.32
N GLN A 167 12.66 -24.97 15.94
CA GLN A 167 13.76 -24.26 15.26
C GLN A 167 14.32 -25.08 14.09
N GLU A 168 14.55 -26.38 14.31
CA GLU A 168 15.05 -27.29 13.27
C GLU A 168 14.04 -27.46 12.13
N VAL A 169 12.76 -27.68 12.45
CA VAL A 169 11.68 -27.82 11.46
C VAL A 169 11.58 -26.58 10.58
N ILE A 170 11.61 -25.38 11.19
CA ILE A 170 11.55 -24.11 10.46
C ILE A 170 12.80 -23.92 9.59
N GLY A 171 13.99 -24.17 10.13
CA GLY A 171 15.23 -24.06 9.36
C GLY A 171 15.29 -24.99 8.15
N ASN A 172 14.82 -26.22 8.34
CA ASN A 172 14.71 -27.20 7.26
C ASN A 172 13.66 -26.79 6.22
N ALA A 173 12.52 -26.24 6.63
CA ALA A 173 11.49 -25.76 5.72
C ALA A 173 11.97 -24.58 4.87
N ILE A 174 12.63 -23.59 5.47
CA ILE A 174 13.23 -22.45 4.74
C ILE A 174 14.30 -22.94 3.76
N THR A 175 15.18 -23.84 4.20
CA THR A 175 16.24 -24.39 3.34
C THR A 175 15.65 -25.19 2.18
N TYR A 176 14.61 -25.97 2.44
CA TYR A 176 13.89 -26.72 1.42
C TYR A 176 13.29 -25.77 0.37
N GLU A 177 12.64 -24.70 0.82
CA GLU A 177 12.02 -23.72 -0.06
C GLU A 177 13.06 -22.95 -0.88
N GLN A 178 14.17 -22.52 -0.27
CA GLN A 178 15.28 -21.91 -1.01
C GLN A 178 15.83 -22.83 -2.10
N LYS A 179 16.01 -24.12 -1.80
CA LYS A 179 16.45 -25.11 -2.81
C LYS A 179 15.44 -25.25 -3.94
N ARG A 180 14.13 -25.25 -3.63
CA ARG A 180 13.06 -25.29 -4.64
C ARG A 180 13.15 -24.08 -5.57
N LEU A 181 13.25 -22.88 -5.01
CA LEU A 181 13.34 -21.63 -5.78
C LEU A 181 14.60 -21.59 -6.64
N ILE A 182 15.76 -21.96 -6.08
CA ILE A 182 17.03 -22.04 -6.82
C ILE A 182 16.89 -22.96 -8.04
N ARG A 183 16.29 -24.14 -7.89
CA ARG A 183 16.08 -25.07 -9.02
C ARG A 183 15.21 -24.48 -10.12
N ILE A 184 14.15 -23.77 -9.76
CA ILE A 184 13.27 -23.12 -10.75
C ILE A 184 14.02 -22.01 -11.48
N ILE A 185 14.72 -21.15 -10.75
CA ILE A 185 15.53 -20.05 -11.31
C ILE A 185 16.63 -20.59 -12.24
N GLN A 186 17.32 -21.66 -11.86
CA GLN A 186 18.35 -22.30 -12.68
C GLN A 186 17.79 -22.87 -13.99
N LYS A 187 16.56 -23.39 -13.95
CA LYS A 187 15.88 -23.95 -15.13
C LYS A 187 15.34 -22.87 -16.07
N GLN A 188 14.84 -21.76 -15.52
CA GLN A 188 14.13 -20.73 -16.30
C GLN A 188 15.05 -19.63 -16.85
N LEU A 189 16.16 -19.31 -16.17
CA LEU A 189 17.06 -18.26 -16.65
C LEU A 189 18.05 -18.81 -17.68
N SER A 190 18.08 -18.18 -18.85
CA SER A 190 19.15 -18.36 -19.83
C SER A 190 20.47 -17.75 -19.34
N GLU A 191 21.59 -18.11 -19.97
CA GLU A 191 22.89 -17.50 -19.65
C GLU A 191 22.91 -15.98 -19.94
N THR A 192 22.18 -15.53 -20.97
CA THR A 192 22.04 -14.11 -21.28
C THR A 192 21.28 -13.37 -20.18
N ASP A 193 20.22 -13.96 -19.63
CA ASP A 193 19.46 -13.35 -18.53
C ASP A 193 20.31 -13.21 -17.26
N LYS A 194 21.08 -14.26 -16.95
CA LYS A 194 22.03 -14.24 -15.81
C LYS A 194 23.06 -13.14 -15.99
N GLN A 195 23.55 -12.92 -17.21
CA GLN A 195 24.50 -11.85 -17.49
C GLN A 195 23.87 -10.46 -17.30
N HIS A 196 22.67 -10.22 -17.83
CA HIS A 196 21.96 -8.95 -17.62
C HIS A 196 21.68 -8.68 -16.14
N LEU A 197 21.33 -9.70 -15.35
CA LEU A 197 21.17 -9.56 -13.90
C LEU A 197 22.50 -9.26 -13.21
N LYS A 198 23.59 -9.92 -13.60
CA LYS A 198 24.93 -9.64 -13.06
C LYS A 198 25.39 -8.22 -13.37
N GLU A 199 25.05 -7.67 -14.54
CA GLU A 199 25.33 -6.27 -14.91
C GLU A 199 24.80 -5.24 -13.91
N LEU A 200 23.69 -5.54 -13.22
CA LEU A 200 23.20 -4.68 -12.14
C LEU A 200 24.21 -4.53 -11.00
N LEU A 201 25.06 -5.54 -10.79
CA LEU A 201 26.08 -5.61 -9.75
C LEU A 201 27.48 -5.23 -10.25
N TYR A 202 27.63 -4.83 -11.50
CA TYR A 202 28.89 -4.33 -12.07
C TYR A 202 28.98 -2.81 -12.02
N ASN A 203 30.21 -2.30 -12.01
CA ASN A 203 30.52 -0.89 -11.81
C ASN A 203 31.45 -0.38 -12.93
N PRO A 204 30.91 0.12 -14.05
CA PRO A 204 31.73 0.67 -15.13
C PRO A 204 32.19 2.12 -14.89
N SER A 205 31.66 2.88 -13.92
CA SER A 205 31.87 4.35 -13.85
C SER A 205 31.86 4.97 -12.44
N GLY A 206 32.01 4.17 -11.38
CA GLY A 206 32.12 4.63 -9.98
C GLY A 206 30.97 4.19 -9.06
N LEU A 207 29.72 4.16 -9.56
CA LEU A 207 28.54 3.68 -8.82
C LEU A 207 27.90 2.45 -9.50
N TYR A 208 27.53 1.44 -8.71
CA TYR A 208 26.81 0.27 -9.20
C TYR A 208 25.44 0.64 -9.78
N LYS A 209 25.04 0.02 -10.90
CA LYS A 209 23.71 0.22 -11.51
C LYS A 209 22.59 0.00 -10.49
N ILE A 210 22.67 -1.07 -9.70
CA ILE A 210 21.69 -1.38 -8.65
C ILE A 210 21.57 -0.25 -7.60
N THR A 211 22.67 0.41 -7.25
CA THR A 211 22.65 1.49 -6.25
C THR A 211 21.92 2.72 -6.77
N ARG A 212 22.03 3.03 -8.08
CA ARG A 212 21.29 4.14 -8.70
C ARG A 212 19.78 3.87 -8.66
N ILE A 213 19.38 2.65 -8.99
CA ILE A 213 17.99 2.22 -9.11
C ILE A 213 17.31 2.08 -7.73
N LYS A 214 18.05 1.78 -6.67
CA LYS A 214 17.52 1.68 -5.29
C LYS A 214 16.86 2.96 -4.79
N HIS A 215 17.32 4.12 -5.25
CA HIS A 215 16.82 5.38 -4.74
C HIS A 215 15.50 5.76 -5.41
N GLU A 216 14.54 6.12 -4.58
CA GLU A 216 13.26 6.70 -5.00
C GLU A 216 13.40 8.21 -5.21
N PRO A 217 12.51 8.82 -6.00
CA PRO A 217 12.50 10.26 -6.18
C PRO A 217 12.26 10.95 -4.83
N LYS A 218 13.11 11.94 -4.53
CA LYS A 218 13.01 12.70 -3.26
C LYS A 218 11.75 13.56 -3.19
N ASP A 219 11.30 14.03 -4.35
CA ASP A 219 10.15 14.89 -4.53
C ASP A 219 9.57 14.71 -5.94
N PHE A 220 8.50 15.44 -6.24
CA PHE A 220 7.86 15.45 -7.56
C PHE A 220 8.41 16.51 -8.51
N SER A 221 9.65 16.98 -8.29
CA SER A 221 10.33 17.90 -9.19
C SER A 221 10.54 17.28 -10.57
N MET A 222 10.63 18.12 -11.59
CA MET A 222 10.75 17.67 -12.98
C MET A 222 12.01 16.81 -13.21
N ASN A 223 13.12 17.11 -12.52
CA ASN A 223 14.38 16.38 -12.69
C ASN A 223 14.36 15.02 -11.99
N GLU A 224 13.71 14.89 -10.84
CA GLU A 224 13.50 13.60 -10.17
C GLU A 224 12.57 12.71 -11.02
N ILE A 225 11.44 13.24 -11.49
CA ILE A 225 10.49 12.49 -12.32
C ILE A 225 11.11 12.03 -13.65
N LYS A 226 11.90 12.89 -14.31
CA LYS A 226 12.61 12.48 -15.53
C LYS A 226 13.59 11.34 -15.26
N ARG A 227 14.34 11.40 -14.16
CA ARG A 227 15.27 10.33 -13.78
C ARG A 227 14.53 9.03 -13.49
N GLU A 228 13.41 9.12 -12.77
CA GLU A 228 12.56 7.98 -12.46
C GLU A 228 12.04 7.29 -13.74
N ILE A 229 11.60 8.07 -14.74
CA ILE A 229 11.20 7.56 -16.06
C ILE A 229 12.37 6.88 -16.79
N GLU A 230 13.57 7.47 -16.77
CA GLU A 230 14.74 6.86 -17.41
C GLU A 230 15.15 5.54 -16.73
N TYR A 231 15.11 5.48 -15.39
CA TYR A 231 15.32 4.22 -14.67
C TYR A 231 14.28 3.16 -15.02
N GLY A 232 13.02 3.57 -15.22
CA GLY A 232 11.98 2.68 -15.73
C GLY A 232 12.32 2.03 -17.06
N LYS A 233 12.79 2.83 -18.02
CA LYS A 233 13.21 2.34 -19.33
C LYS A 233 14.39 1.38 -19.22
N GLU A 234 15.38 1.70 -18.38
CA GLU A 234 16.53 0.83 -18.12
C GLU A 234 16.11 -0.51 -17.47
N MET A 235 15.14 -0.49 -16.57
CA MET A 235 14.64 -1.67 -15.86
C MET A 235 13.67 -2.52 -16.69
N TYR A 236 13.00 -1.94 -17.68
CA TYR A 236 11.86 -2.58 -18.36
C TYR A 236 12.15 -3.99 -18.92
N PRO A 237 13.30 -4.27 -19.58
CA PRO A 237 13.59 -5.62 -20.06
C PRO A 237 13.70 -6.66 -18.93
N LEU A 238 14.33 -6.28 -17.81
CA LEU A 238 14.44 -7.13 -16.64
C LEU A 238 13.11 -7.26 -15.87
N PHE A 239 12.28 -6.23 -15.93
CA PHE A 239 10.92 -6.28 -15.40
C PHE A 239 10.06 -7.29 -16.17
N GLN A 240 10.08 -7.27 -17.51
CA GLN A 240 9.38 -8.25 -18.34
C GLN A 240 9.83 -9.68 -18.03
N LEU A 241 11.15 -9.89 -17.91
CA LEU A 241 11.72 -11.16 -17.48
C LEU A 241 11.17 -11.59 -16.11
N ALA A 242 11.20 -10.70 -15.11
CA ALA A 242 10.67 -10.98 -13.78
C ALA A 242 9.16 -11.29 -13.81
N ASN A 243 8.38 -10.53 -14.59
CA ASN A 243 6.94 -10.74 -14.73
C ASN A 243 6.60 -12.12 -15.33
N SER A 244 7.45 -12.67 -16.19
CA SER A 244 7.29 -14.02 -16.74
C SER A 244 7.71 -15.15 -15.78
N ILE A 245 8.73 -14.93 -14.95
CA ILE A 245 9.34 -15.97 -14.10
C ILE A 245 8.70 -16.03 -12.71
N LEU A 246 8.42 -14.89 -12.09
CA LEU A 246 7.93 -14.83 -10.71
C LEU A 246 6.62 -15.61 -10.50
N PRO A 247 5.62 -15.59 -11.40
CA PRO A 247 4.41 -16.41 -11.27
C PRO A 247 4.70 -17.91 -11.19
N GLN A 248 5.77 -18.37 -11.85
CA GLN A 248 6.16 -19.79 -11.86
C GLN A 248 6.80 -20.24 -10.54
N LEU A 249 7.33 -19.28 -9.75
CA LEU A 249 7.88 -19.56 -8.43
C LEU A 249 6.78 -19.96 -7.43
N LYS A 250 5.52 -19.55 -7.66
CA LYS A 250 4.39 -19.79 -6.74
C LYS A 250 4.69 -19.32 -5.31
N ILE A 251 5.29 -18.14 -5.19
CA ILE A 251 5.55 -17.46 -3.91
C ILE A 251 4.57 -16.29 -3.74
N SER A 252 4.31 -15.90 -2.50
CA SER A 252 3.43 -14.75 -2.23
C SER A 252 4.09 -13.41 -2.60
N ASN A 253 3.26 -12.37 -2.78
CA ASN A 253 3.73 -10.99 -2.94
C ASN A 253 4.57 -10.51 -1.73
N GLU A 254 4.25 -10.96 -0.52
CA GLU A 254 5.04 -10.64 0.67
C GLU A 254 6.43 -11.29 0.64
N SER A 255 6.56 -12.49 0.07
CA SER A 255 7.85 -13.11 -0.18
C SER A 255 8.65 -12.36 -1.25
N ILE A 256 8.01 -11.89 -2.31
CA ILE A 256 8.64 -11.02 -3.32
C ILE A 256 9.21 -9.75 -2.67
N LYS A 257 8.38 -9.04 -1.88
CA LYS A 257 8.81 -7.86 -1.11
C LYS A 257 9.96 -8.16 -0.16
N TYR A 258 9.88 -9.29 0.55
CA TYR A 258 10.94 -9.72 1.47
C TYR A 258 12.26 -9.92 0.71
N TYR A 259 12.27 -10.69 -0.39
CA TYR A 259 13.48 -10.92 -1.18
C TYR A 259 14.02 -9.63 -1.82
N ALA A 260 13.13 -8.74 -2.29
CA ALA A 260 13.51 -7.41 -2.78
C ALA A 260 14.23 -6.59 -1.69
N SER A 261 13.69 -6.60 -0.46
CA SER A 261 14.29 -5.88 0.68
C SER A 261 15.69 -6.35 1.04
N LEU A 262 16.05 -7.61 0.76
CA LEU A 262 17.40 -8.12 0.98
C LEU A 262 18.41 -7.45 0.03
N VAL A 263 18.00 -7.13 -1.19
CA VAL A 263 18.85 -6.38 -2.13
C VAL A 263 19.11 -4.99 -1.60
N GLU A 264 18.10 -4.31 -1.04
CA GLU A 264 18.25 -3.00 -0.41
C GLU A 264 19.19 -3.03 0.80
N TYR A 265 18.97 -4.00 1.70
CA TYR A 265 19.71 -4.16 2.95
C TYR A 265 21.20 -4.51 2.76
N TYR A 266 21.52 -5.42 1.85
CA TYR A 266 22.91 -5.86 1.67
C TYR A 266 23.70 -4.93 0.74
N SER A 267 24.98 -4.72 1.08
CA SER A 267 25.93 -4.10 0.16
C SER A 267 26.21 -5.03 -1.02
N VAL A 268 26.57 -4.46 -2.19
CA VAL A 268 26.91 -5.25 -3.38
C VAL A 268 28.02 -6.27 -3.08
N TYR A 269 28.99 -5.91 -2.24
CA TYR A 269 30.03 -6.82 -1.78
C TYR A 269 29.48 -8.04 -1.05
N LYS A 270 28.51 -7.85 -0.14
CA LYS A 270 27.84 -8.96 0.55
C LYS A 270 26.99 -9.77 -0.41
N LEU A 271 26.26 -9.11 -1.31
CA LEU A 271 25.43 -9.77 -2.33
C LEU A 271 26.26 -10.74 -3.18
N LYS A 272 27.43 -10.33 -3.69
CA LYS A 272 28.31 -11.16 -4.52
C LYS A 272 28.85 -12.43 -3.84
N ARG A 273 28.76 -12.53 -2.50
CA ARG A 273 29.20 -13.72 -1.74
C ARG A 273 28.11 -14.80 -1.59
N PHE A 274 26.87 -14.49 -1.97
CA PHE A 274 25.80 -15.49 -1.93
C PHE A 274 25.88 -16.43 -3.13
N ASN A 275 25.10 -17.53 -3.09
CA ASN A 275 24.92 -18.39 -4.24
C ASN A 275 24.33 -17.59 -5.40
N GLU A 276 24.87 -17.77 -6.61
CA GLU A 276 24.49 -16.99 -7.79
C GLU A 276 22.99 -17.07 -8.11
N SER A 277 22.40 -18.26 -8.08
CA SER A 277 20.97 -18.44 -8.36
C SER A 277 20.08 -17.77 -7.31
N LEU A 278 20.55 -17.70 -6.07
CA LEU A 278 19.85 -16.99 -4.99
C LEU A 278 19.91 -15.47 -5.18
N ILE A 279 21.05 -14.95 -5.66
CA ILE A 279 21.18 -13.53 -6.01
C ILE A 279 20.25 -13.19 -7.16
N ASN A 280 20.19 -14.03 -8.20
CA ASN A 280 19.30 -13.81 -9.34
C ASN A 280 17.83 -13.75 -8.91
N LEU A 281 17.40 -14.63 -7.99
CA LEU A 281 16.08 -14.55 -7.38
C LEU A 281 15.84 -13.18 -6.71
N TYR A 282 16.78 -12.75 -5.87
CA TYR A 282 16.64 -11.48 -5.13
C TYR A 282 16.58 -10.28 -6.08
N LEU A 283 17.40 -10.28 -7.13
CA LEU A 283 17.42 -9.23 -8.15
C LEU A 283 16.13 -9.20 -8.97
N LEU A 284 15.58 -10.35 -9.36
CA LEU A 284 14.29 -10.40 -10.07
C LEU A 284 13.15 -9.87 -9.19
N CYS A 285 13.08 -10.30 -7.93
CA CYS A 285 12.12 -9.78 -6.97
C CYS A 285 12.28 -8.26 -6.77
N PHE A 286 13.53 -7.78 -6.65
CA PHE A 286 13.82 -6.36 -6.52
C PHE A 286 13.38 -5.56 -7.74
N ILE A 287 13.74 -5.98 -8.95
CA ILE A 287 13.37 -5.26 -10.18
C ILE A 287 11.85 -5.23 -10.36
N PHE A 288 11.18 -6.36 -10.15
CA PHE A 288 9.72 -6.44 -10.21
C PHE A 288 9.08 -5.43 -9.27
N TYR A 289 9.44 -5.48 -7.98
CA TYR A 289 8.87 -4.61 -6.97
C TYR A 289 9.24 -3.13 -7.17
N ARG A 290 10.48 -2.84 -7.57
CA ARG A 290 10.96 -1.46 -7.79
C ARG A 290 10.30 -0.81 -8.99
N TYR A 291 10.02 -1.58 -10.05
CA TYR A 291 9.28 -1.11 -11.22
C TYR A 291 7.83 -0.79 -10.85
N GLN A 292 7.18 -1.62 -10.01
CA GLN A 292 5.84 -1.31 -9.51
C GLN A 292 5.80 -0.02 -8.69
N ARG A 293 6.74 0.13 -7.74
CA ARG A 293 6.87 1.38 -6.94
C ARG A 293 7.16 2.60 -7.80
N MET A 294 7.92 2.43 -8.89
CA MET A 294 8.17 3.51 -9.84
C MET A 294 6.85 4.00 -10.46
N ASN A 295 6.00 3.07 -10.93
CA ASN A 295 4.70 3.41 -11.48
C ASN A 295 3.83 4.11 -10.43
N ASP A 296 3.80 3.63 -9.18
CA ASP A 296 3.10 4.31 -8.08
C ASP A 296 3.60 5.74 -7.90
N ASN A 297 4.92 5.94 -7.86
CA ASN A 297 5.53 7.27 -7.70
C ASN A 297 5.16 8.21 -8.85
N LEU A 298 5.13 7.70 -10.09
CA LEU A 298 4.72 8.48 -11.26
C LEU A 298 3.22 8.81 -11.21
N ILE A 299 2.35 7.85 -10.88
CA ILE A 299 0.90 8.07 -10.72
C ILE A 299 0.63 9.08 -9.61
N ASN A 300 1.28 8.94 -8.45
CA ASN A 300 1.16 9.88 -7.34
C ASN A 300 1.64 11.29 -7.73
N SER A 301 2.73 11.39 -8.50
CA SER A 301 3.19 12.67 -9.05
C SER A 301 2.18 13.30 -10.01
N PHE A 302 1.55 12.49 -10.88
CA PHE A 302 0.50 12.93 -11.79
C PHE A 302 -0.69 13.49 -11.00
N ILE A 303 -1.22 12.72 -10.03
CA ILE A 303 -2.36 13.12 -9.20
C ILE A 303 -2.06 14.40 -8.44
N TYR A 304 -0.88 14.50 -7.83
CA TYR A 304 -0.46 15.69 -7.08
C TYR A 304 -0.40 16.94 -7.98
N LYS A 305 0.20 16.84 -9.16
CA LYS A 305 0.32 17.98 -10.08
C LYS A 305 -1.03 18.37 -10.67
N MET A 306 -1.88 17.41 -11.03
CA MET A 306 -3.23 17.69 -11.53
C MET A 306 -4.09 18.40 -10.48
N ARG A 307 -4.00 18.00 -9.21
CA ARG A 307 -4.63 18.73 -8.11
C ARG A 307 -4.14 20.17 -8.03
N LYS A 308 -2.82 20.38 -8.06
CA LYS A 308 -2.23 21.74 -8.04
C LYS A 308 -2.69 22.61 -9.20
N TYR A 309 -2.74 22.06 -10.42
CA TYR A 309 -3.27 22.78 -11.57
C TYR A 309 -4.75 23.11 -11.41
N ASN A 310 -5.56 22.16 -10.95
CA ASN A 310 -6.98 22.40 -10.70
C ASN A 310 -7.19 23.52 -9.67
N ASP A 311 -6.43 23.52 -8.57
CA ASP A 311 -6.55 24.55 -7.53
C ASP A 311 -6.16 25.94 -8.06
N ASP A 312 -5.07 26.05 -8.84
CA ASP A 312 -4.65 27.29 -9.51
C ASP A 312 -5.66 27.79 -10.55
N ILE A 313 -6.27 26.88 -11.32
CA ILE A 313 -7.32 27.20 -12.30
C ILE A 313 -8.57 27.74 -11.59
N LEU A 314 -8.97 27.10 -10.48
CA LEU A 314 -10.13 27.52 -9.69
C LEU A 314 -9.89 28.85 -8.97
N SER A 315 -8.71 29.06 -8.39
CA SER A 315 -8.37 30.32 -7.73
C SER A 315 -8.32 31.46 -8.73
N PHE A 316 -7.62 31.28 -9.87
CA PHE A 316 -7.52 32.29 -10.92
C PHE A 316 -8.91 32.70 -11.43
N ALA A 317 -9.79 31.74 -11.70
CA ALA A 317 -11.13 32.06 -12.20
C ALA A 317 -11.97 32.83 -11.16
N LYS A 318 -11.86 32.48 -9.87
CA LYS A 318 -12.53 33.22 -8.79
C LYS A 318 -11.98 34.64 -8.66
N ASP A 319 -10.67 34.81 -8.74
CA ASP A 319 -10.02 36.12 -8.66
C ASP A 319 -10.44 37.00 -9.85
N GLN A 320 -10.53 36.45 -11.06
CA GLN A 320 -11.02 37.17 -12.24
C GLN A 320 -12.48 37.59 -12.10
N VAL A 321 -13.34 36.70 -11.62
CA VAL A 321 -14.75 37.03 -11.35
C VAL A 321 -14.86 38.13 -10.28
N TYR A 322 -14.07 38.03 -9.22
CA TYR A 322 -14.03 39.03 -8.16
C TYR A 322 -13.57 40.40 -8.68
N ASN A 323 -12.43 40.45 -9.37
CA ASN A 323 -11.88 41.68 -9.95
C ASN A 323 -12.88 42.33 -10.90
N TYR A 324 -13.53 41.54 -11.77
CA TYR A 324 -14.57 42.04 -12.65
C TYR A 324 -15.70 42.72 -11.87
N TYR A 325 -16.20 42.10 -10.78
CA TYR A 325 -17.26 42.71 -9.99
C TYR A 325 -16.79 43.94 -9.21
N THR A 326 -15.56 43.95 -8.69
CA THR A 326 -15.00 45.10 -7.95
C THR A 326 -14.74 46.29 -8.87
N GLU A 327 -14.13 46.08 -10.04
CA GLU A 327 -13.88 47.14 -11.04
C GLU A 327 -15.20 47.72 -11.54
N ASN A 328 -16.18 46.86 -11.85
CA ASN A 328 -17.47 47.34 -12.32
C ASN A 328 -18.33 47.94 -11.20
N GLN A 329 -18.05 47.71 -9.92
CA GLN A 329 -18.81 48.32 -8.81
C GLN A 329 -18.66 49.85 -8.80
N GLU A 330 -17.46 50.37 -9.06
CA GLU A 330 -17.24 51.81 -9.20
C GLU A 330 -17.93 52.37 -10.44
N ASP A 331 -17.88 51.62 -11.54
CA ASP A 331 -18.51 52.01 -12.80
C ASP A 331 -20.05 51.96 -12.70
N PHE A 332 -20.63 51.01 -11.97
CA PHE A 332 -22.07 50.96 -11.68
C PHE A 332 -22.53 52.09 -10.76
N LYS A 333 -21.69 52.57 -9.82
CA LYS A 333 -22.00 53.80 -9.06
C LYS A 333 -22.10 55.01 -10.00
N LYS A 334 -21.21 55.13 -10.97
CA LYS A 334 -21.26 56.20 -11.99
C LYS A 334 -22.50 56.08 -12.87
N VAL A 335 -22.93 54.87 -13.23
CA VAL A 335 -24.22 54.65 -13.92
C VAL A 335 -25.41 55.07 -13.04
N GLY A 336 -25.36 54.78 -11.74
CA GLY A 336 -26.35 55.29 -10.77
C GLY A 336 -26.41 56.81 -10.74
N ASN A 337 -25.27 57.49 -10.78
CA ASN A 337 -25.19 58.95 -10.89
C ASN A 337 -25.76 59.47 -12.22
N VAL A 338 -25.54 58.76 -13.33
CA VAL A 338 -26.15 59.08 -14.63
C VAL A 338 -27.67 58.97 -14.57
N LEU A 339 -28.20 57.92 -13.93
CA LEU A 339 -29.64 57.77 -13.73
C LEU A 339 -30.21 58.89 -12.84
N GLN A 340 -29.48 59.31 -11.80
CA GLN A 340 -29.86 60.45 -10.95
C GLN A 340 -29.98 61.76 -11.73
N VAL A 341 -29.13 62.01 -12.73
CA VAL A 341 -29.23 63.19 -13.60
C VAL A 341 -30.52 63.18 -14.44
N ILE A 342 -31.04 62.00 -14.78
CA ILE A 342 -32.27 61.86 -15.58
C ILE A 342 -33.53 62.10 -14.74
N ILE A 343 -33.49 61.77 -13.45
CA ILE A 343 -34.62 61.92 -12.51
C ILE A 343 -34.56 63.21 -11.65
N ASP A 344 -33.59 64.10 -11.91
CA ASP A 344 -33.42 65.35 -11.15
C ASP A 344 -34.59 66.31 -11.41
N GLU A 345 -35.51 66.41 -10.44
CA GLU A 345 -36.72 67.26 -10.50
C GLU A 345 -36.41 68.78 -10.56
N ASN A 346 -35.16 69.19 -10.32
CA ASN A 346 -34.73 70.59 -10.41
C ASN A 346 -34.36 71.02 -11.84
N ILE A 347 -34.43 70.12 -12.82
CA ILE A 347 -34.20 70.44 -14.22
C ILE A 347 -35.44 71.14 -14.79
N SER A 348 -35.26 72.36 -15.32
CA SER A 348 -36.34 73.12 -15.96
C SER A 348 -36.94 72.36 -17.14
N GLU A 349 -38.27 72.42 -17.31
CA GLU A 349 -38.97 71.83 -18.46
C GLU A 349 -38.50 72.37 -19.83
N HIS A 350 -37.83 73.53 -19.84
CA HIS A 350 -37.29 74.15 -21.06
C HIS A 350 -35.84 73.76 -21.38
N THR A 351 -35.24 72.85 -20.61
CA THR A 351 -33.85 72.43 -20.81
C THR A 351 -33.71 71.60 -22.08
N VAL A 352 -32.80 71.99 -22.98
CA VAL A 352 -32.56 71.24 -24.21
C VAL A 352 -31.87 69.91 -23.89
N PHE A 353 -32.36 68.80 -24.44
CA PHE A 353 -31.83 67.45 -24.18
C PHE A 353 -30.31 67.31 -24.38
N LYS A 354 -29.73 68.13 -25.27
CA LYS A 354 -28.29 68.19 -25.53
C LYS A 354 -27.48 68.60 -24.29
N ASP A 355 -28.03 69.44 -23.42
CA ASP A 355 -27.35 69.87 -22.19
C ASP A 355 -27.42 68.79 -21.10
N ILE A 356 -28.52 68.02 -21.06
CA ILE A 356 -28.63 66.80 -20.24
C ILE A 356 -27.58 65.77 -20.70
N GLN A 357 -27.42 65.57 -22.02
CA GLN A 357 -26.39 64.68 -22.56
C GLN A 357 -24.97 65.11 -22.20
N ARG A 358 -24.66 66.43 -22.23
CA ARG A 358 -23.35 66.94 -21.79
C ARG A 358 -23.10 66.63 -20.32
N ARG A 359 -24.11 66.78 -19.45
CA ARG A 359 -24.01 66.47 -18.03
C ARG A 359 -23.79 64.97 -17.78
N VAL A 360 -24.54 64.11 -18.48
CA VAL A 360 -24.36 62.64 -18.46
C VAL A 360 -22.95 62.24 -18.92
N PHE A 361 -22.48 62.74 -20.06
CA PHE A 361 -21.17 62.36 -20.61
C PHE A 361 -19.97 62.96 -19.86
N SER A 362 -20.21 63.93 -18.98
CA SER A 362 -19.19 64.40 -18.03
C SER A 362 -18.95 63.42 -16.88
N ILE A 363 -19.94 62.57 -16.55
CA ILE A 363 -19.86 61.53 -15.52
C ILE A 363 -19.25 60.25 -16.10
N LEU A 364 -19.68 59.86 -17.30
CA LEU A 364 -19.23 58.63 -17.96
C LEU A 364 -19.27 58.77 -19.48
N ASP A 365 -18.18 58.41 -20.15
CA ASP A 365 -18.09 58.61 -21.60
C ASP A 365 -19.08 57.73 -22.38
N ARG A 366 -19.35 58.13 -23.62
CA ARG A 366 -20.37 57.48 -24.46
C ARG A 366 -20.09 56.00 -24.74
N PRO A 367 -18.84 55.59 -25.08
CA PRO A 367 -18.50 54.18 -25.28
C PRO A 367 -18.68 53.33 -24.02
N LYS A 368 -18.18 53.79 -22.87
CA LYS A 368 -18.26 53.05 -21.61
C LYS A 368 -19.70 52.99 -21.10
N LEU A 369 -20.50 54.04 -21.29
CA LEU A 369 -21.91 54.04 -20.86
C LEU A 369 -22.72 53.03 -21.66
N THR A 370 -22.45 52.95 -22.97
CA THR A 370 -23.08 51.96 -23.85
C THR A 370 -22.65 50.55 -23.48
N GLU A 371 -21.36 50.34 -23.15
CA GLU A 371 -20.84 49.06 -22.67
C GLU A 371 -21.53 48.62 -21.37
N LEU A 372 -21.55 49.47 -20.34
CA LEU A 372 -22.16 49.17 -19.04
C LEU A 372 -23.68 49.02 -19.14
N ALA A 373 -24.37 49.84 -19.94
CA ALA A 373 -25.80 49.70 -20.16
C ALA A 373 -26.14 48.36 -20.82
N ASN A 374 -25.38 47.96 -21.85
CA ASN A 374 -25.51 46.65 -22.45
C ASN A 374 -25.18 45.53 -21.46
N GLN A 375 -24.23 45.71 -20.54
CA GLN A 375 -23.92 44.73 -19.50
C GLN A 375 -25.03 44.62 -18.44
N ILE A 376 -25.73 45.70 -18.08
CA ILE A 376 -26.88 45.67 -17.16
C ILE A 376 -28.07 44.96 -17.82
N LEU A 377 -28.33 45.28 -19.09
CA LEU A 377 -29.43 44.70 -19.87
C LEU A 377 -29.18 43.23 -20.20
N ASN A 378 -27.93 42.88 -20.53
CA ASN A 378 -27.53 41.49 -20.76
C ASN A 378 -27.14 40.87 -19.41
N THR A 379 -28.09 40.23 -18.73
CA THR A 379 -27.87 39.43 -17.50
C THR A 379 -27.01 38.17 -17.75
N SER A 380 -26.04 38.21 -18.67
CA SER A 380 -25.07 37.15 -18.87
C SER A 380 -24.18 37.09 -17.64
N LYS A 381 -24.51 36.19 -16.71
CA LYS A 381 -23.62 35.79 -15.63
C LYS A 381 -22.22 35.58 -16.21
N ILE A 382 -21.23 36.23 -15.61
CA ILE A 382 -19.83 36.08 -15.97
C ILE A 382 -19.52 34.59 -16.13
N ASP A 383 -18.95 34.24 -17.27
CA ASP A 383 -18.65 32.85 -17.58
C ASP A 383 -17.35 32.44 -16.85
N GLU A 384 -17.45 32.15 -15.56
CA GLU A 384 -16.31 31.68 -14.74
C GLU A 384 -15.56 30.52 -15.43
N LYS A 385 -16.29 29.63 -16.11
CA LYS A 385 -15.68 28.53 -16.85
C LYS A 385 -14.80 29.01 -18.01
N ALA A 386 -15.12 30.13 -18.66
CA ALA A 386 -14.27 30.71 -19.70
C ALA A 386 -12.90 31.10 -19.14
N PHE A 387 -12.85 31.76 -17.98
CA PHE A 387 -11.59 32.11 -17.30
C PHE A 387 -10.79 30.86 -16.89
N ARG A 388 -11.46 29.77 -16.50
CA ARG A 388 -10.78 28.50 -16.22
C ARG A 388 -10.04 27.97 -17.47
N TRP A 389 -10.68 28.03 -18.64
CA TRP A 389 -10.06 27.58 -19.90
C TRP A 389 -8.96 28.51 -20.39
N GLU A 390 -9.09 29.81 -20.17
CA GLU A 390 -8.01 30.77 -20.44
C GLU A 390 -6.77 30.48 -19.57
N ARG A 391 -6.98 30.15 -18.29
CA ARG A 391 -5.88 29.75 -17.41
C ARG A 391 -5.21 28.46 -17.89
N ILE A 392 -5.98 27.50 -18.39
CA ILE A 392 -5.44 26.26 -18.99
C ILE A 392 -4.51 26.59 -20.17
N ASP A 393 -4.90 27.52 -21.04
CA ASP A 393 -4.05 27.93 -22.17
C ASP A 393 -2.71 28.52 -21.68
N ALA A 394 -2.74 29.35 -20.64
CA ALA A 394 -1.52 29.90 -20.03
C ALA A 394 -0.63 28.82 -19.40
N LEU A 395 -1.21 27.72 -18.91
CA LEU A 395 -0.50 26.60 -18.30
C LEU A 395 0.00 25.55 -19.31
N ALA A 396 -0.31 25.70 -20.60
CA ALA A 396 0.00 24.73 -21.65
C ALA A 396 1.44 24.21 -21.63
N LEU A 397 2.41 25.12 -21.63
CA LEU A 397 3.82 24.73 -21.62
C LEU A 397 4.22 23.95 -20.36
N GLN A 398 3.59 24.24 -19.22
CA GLN A 398 3.92 23.60 -17.95
C GLN A 398 3.43 22.16 -17.90
N PHE A 399 2.15 21.92 -18.18
CA PHE A 399 1.62 20.55 -18.14
C PHE A 399 2.23 19.68 -19.25
N LYS A 400 2.53 20.24 -20.44
CA LYS A 400 3.25 19.50 -21.50
C LYS A 400 4.65 19.07 -21.08
N ARG A 401 5.31 19.85 -20.21
CA ARG A 401 6.66 19.52 -19.69
C ARG A 401 6.61 18.58 -18.50
N GLN A 402 5.58 18.67 -17.66
CA GLN A 402 5.54 18.00 -16.36
C GLN A 402 4.60 16.79 -16.28
N ILE A 403 3.48 16.82 -17.00
CA ILE A 403 2.44 15.79 -17.00
C ILE A 403 2.64 14.83 -18.17
N ARG A 404 2.83 15.37 -19.38
CA ARG A 404 2.95 14.55 -20.59
C ARG A 404 4.00 13.43 -20.49
N PRO A 405 5.21 13.63 -19.93
CA PRO A 405 6.17 12.53 -19.79
C PRO A 405 5.65 11.38 -18.90
N ILE A 406 4.92 11.71 -17.84
CA ILE A 406 4.31 10.72 -16.94
C ILE A 406 3.21 9.98 -17.69
N PHE A 407 2.31 10.72 -18.34
CA PHE A 407 1.22 10.18 -19.16
C PHE A 407 1.72 9.21 -20.24
N MET A 408 2.84 9.54 -20.89
CA MET A 408 3.44 8.69 -21.93
C MET A 408 4.11 7.43 -21.37
N THR A 409 4.51 7.43 -20.10
CA THR A 409 5.27 6.33 -19.49
C THR A 409 4.36 5.27 -18.89
N ILE A 410 3.29 5.68 -18.21
CA ILE A 410 2.39 4.76 -17.50
C ILE A 410 1.47 4.07 -18.50
N ASP A 411 1.34 2.75 -18.41
CA ASP A 411 0.32 2.00 -19.13
C ASP A 411 -1.00 2.00 -18.35
N PHE A 412 -2.01 2.68 -18.89
CA PHE A 412 -3.30 2.86 -18.24
C PHE A 412 -4.26 1.80 -18.77
N VAL A 413 -5.04 1.20 -17.87
CA VAL A 413 -5.97 0.13 -18.18
C VAL A 413 -7.27 0.36 -17.42
N THR A 414 -8.37 -0.11 -17.98
CA THR A 414 -9.69 -0.10 -17.35
C THR A 414 -10.33 -1.49 -17.46
N THR A 415 -11.39 -1.73 -16.70
CA THR A 415 -12.22 -2.93 -16.80
C THR A 415 -13.25 -2.84 -17.93
N ASP A 416 -13.58 -1.63 -18.38
CA ASP A 416 -14.61 -1.39 -19.40
C ASP A 416 -14.04 -1.60 -20.81
N ILE A 417 -14.69 -2.48 -21.59
CA ILE A 417 -14.18 -2.91 -22.92
C ILE A 417 -14.28 -1.77 -23.95
N GLU A 418 -15.29 -0.91 -23.84
CA GLU A 418 -15.57 0.20 -24.76
C GLU A 418 -15.59 1.52 -24.00
N ASP A 419 -14.41 1.97 -23.59
CA ASP A 419 -14.26 3.15 -22.77
C ASP A 419 -13.88 4.40 -23.61
N PRO A 420 -14.79 5.38 -23.75
CA PRO A 420 -14.57 6.58 -24.55
C PRO A 420 -13.32 7.39 -24.17
N LEU A 421 -12.93 7.37 -22.89
CA LEU A 421 -11.74 8.09 -22.43
C LEU A 421 -10.47 7.31 -22.76
N MET A 422 -10.50 5.97 -22.69
CA MET A 422 -9.36 5.15 -23.07
C MET A 422 -9.04 5.29 -24.56
N ASP A 423 -10.05 5.37 -25.44
CA ASP A 423 -9.85 5.66 -26.87
C ASP A 423 -9.09 6.98 -27.06
N ALA A 424 -9.51 8.03 -26.34
CA ALA A 424 -8.85 9.32 -26.36
C ALA A 424 -7.41 9.27 -25.82
N ILE A 425 -7.16 8.49 -24.76
CA ILE A 425 -5.83 8.28 -24.18
C ILE A 425 -4.92 7.57 -25.18
N HIS A 426 -5.38 6.47 -25.78
CA HIS A 426 -4.63 5.70 -26.78
C HIS A 426 -4.31 6.56 -28.00
N PHE A 427 -5.31 7.26 -28.55
CA PHE A 427 -5.13 8.20 -29.66
C PHE A 427 -4.09 9.27 -29.33
N LEU A 428 -4.21 9.95 -28.17
CA LEU A 428 -3.28 11.00 -27.79
C LEU A 428 -1.85 10.46 -27.63
N LYS A 429 -1.68 9.29 -27.01
CA LYS A 429 -0.36 8.63 -26.90
C LYS A 429 0.22 8.34 -28.28
N GLU A 430 -0.56 7.78 -29.20
CA GLU A 430 -0.10 7.50 -30.57
C GLU A 430 0.36 8.74 -31.32
N VAL A 431 -0.42 9.82 -31.27
CA VAL A 431 -0.09 11.07 -31.95
C VAL A 431 1.21 11.66 -31.40
N LEU A 432 1.37 11.64 -30.08
CA LEU A 432 2.57 12.12 -29.40
C LEU A 432 3.81 11.26 -29.69
N MET A 433 3.66 9.92 -29.76
CA MET A 433 4.74 9.00 -30.16
C MET A 433 5.24 9.28 -31.57
N LYS A 434 4.31 9.51 -32.52
CA LYS A 434 4.61 9.84 -33.92
C LYS A 434 5.21 11.24 -34.09
N ARG A 435 5.35 12.03 -33.01
CA ARG A 435 5.75 13.45 -33.01
C ARG A 435 4.95 14.30 -34.01
N LYS A 436 3.73 13.88 -34.33
CA LYS A 436 2.83 14.60 -35.23
C LYS A 436 2.07 15.65 -34.44
N THR A 437 1.75 16.77 -35.09
CA THR A 437 0.86 17.78 -34.52
C THR A 437 -0.58 17.30 -34.66
N LEU A 438 -1.40 17.46 -33.62
CA LEU A 438 -2.84 17.19 -33.67
C LEU A 438 -3.57 18.03 -34.74
N LEU A 439 -2.95 19.12 -35.22
CA LEU A 439 -3.44 19.94 -36.34
C LEU A 439 -3.47 19.23 -37.70
N LYS A 440 -2.85 18.06 -37.83
CA LYS A 440 -2.77 17.29 -39.09
C LYS A 440 -3.87 16.23 -39.22
N TYR A 441 -4.72 16.08 -38.22
CA TYR A 441 -5.83 15.13 -38.22
C TYR A 441 -7.13 15.87 -38.45
N ASP A 442 -8.03 15.25 -39.20
CA ASP A 442 -9.38 15.75 -39.34
C ASP A 442 -10.11 15.61 -38.00
N ILE A 443 -11.03 16.54 -37.74
CA ILE A 443 -11.72 16.60 -36.44
C ILE A 443 -12.54 15.32 -36.21
N GLU A 444 -13.04 14.71 -37.28
CA GLU A 444 -13.81 13.47 -37.25
C GLU A 444 -12.99 12.28 -36.75
N ASP A 445 -11.67 12.30 -36.93
CA ASP A 445 -10.75 11.25 -36.46
C ASP A 445 -10.34 11.41 -35.00
N ILE A 446 -10.64 12.56 -34.37
CA ILE A 446 -10.26 12.84 -32.98
C ILE A 446 -11.37 12.32 -32.06
N PRO A 447 -11.07 11.41 -31.10
CA PRO A 447 -12.06 10.89 -30.16
C PRO A 447 -12.71 12.01 -29.33
N GLN A 448 -14.04 12.12 -29.40
CA GLN A 448 -14.81 13.18 -28.74
C GLN A 448 -15.97 12.65 -27.90
N THR A 449 -16.20 11.33 -27.92
CA THR A 449 -17.31 10.65 -27.24
C THR A 449 -17.27 10.86 -25.72
N PHE A 450 -16.10 10.99 -25.12
CA PHE A 450 -15.92 11.29 -23.69
C PHE A 450 -16.21 12.76 -23.31
N ILE A 451 -16.36 13.67 -24.29
CA ILE A 451 -16.51 15.11 -24.05
C ILE A 451 -17.96 15.45 -23.73
N GLN A 452 -18.20 15.99 -22.54
CA GLN A 452 -19.51 16.47 -22.13
C GLN A 452 -20.00 17.66 -22.97
N ASN A 453 -21.30 17.71 -23.28
CA ASN A 453 -21.87 18.78 -24.13
C ASN A 453 -21.63 20.20 -23.59
N GLY A 454 -21.58 20.39 -22.28
CA GLY A 454 -21.32 21.69 -21.65
C GLY A 454 -19.89 22.22 -21.79
N THR A 455 -18.91 21.37 -22.13
CA THR A 455 -17.50 21.77 -22.30
C THR A 455 -17.14 22.05 -23.76
N LYS A 456 -17.90 21.49 -24.73
CA LYS A 456 -17.65 21.66 -26.17
C LYS A 456 -17.46 23.12 -26.58
N ARG A 457 -18.27 24.05 -26.05
CA ARG A 457 -18.17 25.48 -26.40
C ARG A 457 -16.80 26.14 -26.11
N TYR A 458 -15.99 25.54 -25.25
CA TYR A 458 -14.65 26.05 -24.92
C TYR A 458 -13.52 25.29 -25.62
N LEU A 459 -13.82 24.20 -26.31
CA LEU A 459 -12.83 23.39 -27.01
C LEU A 459 -12.68 23.79 -28.48
N TYR A 460 -13.62 24.54 -29.05
CA TYR A 460 -13.56 24.98 -30.44
C TYR A 460 -13.48 26.50 -30.55
N THR A 461 -12.74 26.99 -31.55
CA THR A 461 -12.81 28.40 -31.94
C THR A 461 -14.16 28.72 -32.57
N LYS A 462 -14.63 29.95 -32.35
CA LYS A 462 -15.76 30.53 -33.09
C LYS A 462 -15.20 31.29 -34.29
N ASP A 463 -14.81 30.60 -35.35
CA ASP A 463 -14.53 31.27 -36.64
C ASP A 463 -15.74 31.16 -37.55
N ASP A 464 -16.09 32.29 -38.16
CA ASP A 464 -17.18 32.45 -39.11
C ASP A 464 -16.98 31.58 -40.35
N ALA A 465 -18.07 30.92 -40.76
CA ALA A 465 -18.21 30.20 -42.02
C ALA A 465 -17.12 29.15 -42.37
N HIS A 466 -17.36 27.90 -41.93
CA HIS A 466 -16.89 26.63 -42.53
C HIS A 466 -15.72 25.85 -41.91
N SER A 467 -15.11 26.26 -40.79
CA SER A 467 -14.24 25.31 -40.05
C SER A 467 -14.17 25.58 -38.54
N LYS A 468 -14.92 24.80 -37.76
CA LYS A 468 -14.67 24.70 -36.30
C LYS A 468 -13.26 24.16 -36.13
N ARG A 469 -12.38 24.82 -35.35
CA ARG A 469 -11.03 24.31 -35.07
C ARG A 469 -10.92 23.89 -33.61
N LEU A 470 -10.43 22.67 -33.36
CA LEU A 470 -10.21 22.16 -32.01
C LEU A 470 -8.97 22.82 -31.37
N LEU A 471 -9.14 23.33 -30.16
CA LEU A 471 -8.08 23.86 -29.30
C LEU A 471 -7.36 22.69 -28.63
N ILE A 472 -6.22 22.31 -29.22
CA ILE A 472 -5.46 21.12 -28.88
C ILE A 472 -5.02 21.09 -27.41
N ASP A 473 -4.56 22.21 -26.88
CA ASP A 473 -4.01 22.27 -25.52
C ASP A 473 -5.12 22.06 -24.49
N ARG A 474 -6.31 22.59 -24.77
CA ARG A 474 -7.52 22.36 -23.96
C ARG A 474 -8.00 20.91 -24.07
N TYR A 475 -7.93 20.30 -25.25
CA TYR A 475 -8.27 18.89 -25.44
C TYR A 475 -7.31 17.95 -24.68
N GLU A 476 -6.00 18.16 -24.81
CA GLU A 476 -4.98 17.39 -24.07
C GLU A 476 -5.16 17.54 -22.56
N PHE A 477 -5.37 18.76 -22.06
CA PHE A 477 -5.62 18.98 -20.65
C PHE A 477 -6.91 18.31 -20.17
N LEU A 478 -7.97 18.33 -20.97
CA LEU A 478 -9.23 17.65 -20.63
C LEU A 478 -9.04 16.14 -20.47
N ILE A 479 -8.20 15.50 -21.28
CA ILE A 479 -7.84 14.09 -21.10
C ILE A 479 -7.12 13.90 -19.77
N TYR A 480 -6.11 14.73 -19.45
CA TYR A 480 -5.41 14.62 -18.16
C TYR A 480 -6.33 14.84 -16.97
N HIS A 481 -7.24 15.81 -17.04
CA HIS A 481 -8.21 16.09 -16.01
C HIS A 481 -9.19 14.93 -15.83
N SER A 482 -9.71 14.35 -16.90
CA SER A 482 -10.64 13.22 -16.84
C SER A 482 -9.94 11.97 -16.30
N LEU A 483 -8.69 11.72 -16.74
CA LEU A 483 -7.85 10.64 -16.24
C LEU A 483 -7.55 10.80 -14.74
N TRP A 484 -7.28 12.02 -14.27
CA TRP A 484 -7.06 12.28 -12.86
C TRP A 484 -8.24 11.86 -11.98
N HIS A 485 -9.47 12.21 -12.36
CA HIS A 485 -10.67 11.78 -11.62
C HIS A 485 -10.83 10.27 -11.62
N ARG A 486 -10.56 9.60 -12.74
CA ARG A 486 -10.72 8.14 -12.87
C ARG A 486 -9.62 7.31 -12.20
N LEU A 487 -8.42 7.87 -12.09
CA LEU A 487 -7.36 7.31 -11.24
C LEU A 487 -7.74 7.42 -9.75
N GLN A 488 -8.48 8.46 -9.35
CA GLN A 488 -8.94 8.63 -7.96
C GLN A 488 -10.13 7.73 -7.61
N SER A 489 -11.05 7.48 -8.55
CA SER A 489 -12.16 6.53 -8.35
C SER A 489 -11.72 5.06 -8.45
N GLY A 490 -10.59 4.78 -9.11
CA GLY A 490 -10.09 3.44 -9.37
C GLY A 490 -10.62 2.80 -10.65
N ASP A 491 -11.39 3.55 -11.47
CA ASP A 491 -11.95 3.05 -12.74
C ASP A 491 -10.86 2.85 -13.81
N ILE A 492 -9.79 3.65 -13.74
CA ILE A 492 -8.57 3.49 -14.53
C ILE A 492 -7.42 3.26 -13.56
N PHE A 493 -6.57 2.28 -13.86
CA PHE A 493 -5.42 1.90 -13.04
C PHE A 493 -4.24 1.45 -13.90
N CYS A 494 -3.09 1.18 -13.27
CA CYS A 494 -1.94 0.57 -13.92
C CYS A 494 -1.77 -0.85 -13.38
N ARG A 495 -1.69 -1.86 -14.26
CA ARG A 495 -1.52 -3.27 -13.83
C ARG A 495 -0.18 -3.52 -13.16
N ASP A 496 0.82 -2.76 -13.57
CA ASP A 496 2.19 -2.86 -13.07
C ASP A 496 2.45 -1.87 -11.94
N SER A 497 1.44 -1.54 -11.12
CA SER A 497 1.54 -0.72 -9.91
C SER A 497 1.08 -1.53 -8.68
N ILE A 498 1.26 -1.02 -7.45
CA ILE A 498 0.96 -1.77 -6.20
C ILE A 498 -0.51 -1.67 -5.80
#